data_AF-A0A820IMR8-F1
#
_entry.id   AF-A0A820IMR8-F1
#
_cell.length_a   1.000
_cell.length_b   1.000
_cell.length_c   1.000
_cell.angle_alpha   90.00
_cell.angle_beta   90.00
_cell.angle_gamma   90.00
#
_symmetry.space_group_name_H-M   'P 1'
#
loop_
_entity.id
_entity.type
_entity.pdbx_description
1 polymer ?
#
loop_
_entity_poly.entity_id
_entity_poly.type
_entity_poly.pdbx_seq_one_letter_code
_entity_poly.pdbx_strand_id
1 'polypeptide(L)'
;MTRLWKQAMNPRANEFIPDRNVSYDIPTNHLTQKQKNILHEITMEWLTTPTLDDLLLRWETRSKQTKEIMRVKRELKIMLLNISSLSLYLPDILVLLENISCPIIVFNGTHHDDEAIKTFSKHFSNYDIYSQEGTNKFGGILTAVHRSITVQRVNAFQKIPNVLALDIGTSHDKFQLATCYSPPNESLPLALFEQIIKRNKNTILLGDFNAKQQSWSKSNENQKVRVLFNWLSANSLMVVNKGVSTSTRSSATIDLILAPANLIETSSSFSVLPSMGRDHFPVIWAPTIK
;
A
#
# COMPACT_ATOMS: atom_id res chain seq x y z
N MET A 1 -12.41 31.55 15.84
CA MET A 1 -11.01 31.15 16.06
C MET A 1 -9.96 32.09 15.44
N THR A 2 -10.34 33.10 14.65
CA THR A 2 -9.39 33.98 13.91
C THR A 2 -9.00 35.29 14.61
N ARG A 3 -9.49 35.56 15.82
CA ARG A 3 -9.25 36.83 16.55
C ARG A 3 -8.20 36.74 17.66
N LEU A 4 -7.88 35.54 18.16
CA LEU A 4 -6.92 35.34 19.26
C LEU A 4 -5.45 35.16 18.81
N TRP A 5 -5.21 34.91 17.52
CA TRP A 5 -3.85 34.71 16.98
C TRP A 5 -3.17 35.99 16.46
N LYS A 6 -3.88 37.11 16.42
CA LYS A 6 -3.35 38.39 15.90
C LYS A 6 -2.46 39.14 16.88
N GLN A 7 -2.48 38.82 18.18
CA GLN A 7 -1.66 39.53 19.17
C GLN A 7 -0.24 38.98 19.33
N ALA A 8 0.02 37.73 18.91
CA ALA A 8 1.37 37.16 18.91
C ALA A 8 2.12 37.34 17.58
N MET A 9 1.47 37.89 16.55
CA MET A 9 2.05 38.06 15.23
C MET A 9 1.96 39.52 14.81
N ASN A 10 3.03 40.28 15.03
CA ASN A 10 3.22 41.56 14.36
C ASN A 10 3.68 41.27 12.92
N PRO A 11 2.84 41.48 11.89
CA PRO A 11 3.19 41.14 10.51
C PRO A 11 4.21 42.11 9.89
N ARG A 12 4.77 43.05 10.68
CA ARG A 12 5.86 43.96 10.29
C ARG A 12 7.18 43.68 11.03
N ALA A 13 7.23 42.69 11.93
CA ALA A 13 8.47 42.33 12.61
C ALA A 13 9.26 41.34 11.75
N ASN A 14 10.43 41.74 11.28
CA ASN A 14 11.38 40.85 10.58
C ASN A 14 12.04 39.82 11.50
N GLU A 15 11.74 39.84 12.81
CA GLU A 15 12.20 38.87 13.79
C GLU A 15 11.00 38.27 14.52
N PHE A 16 10.96 36.94 14.58
CA PHE A 16 10.02 36.19 15.40
C PHE A 16 10.50 36.28 16.86
N ILE A 17 9.85 37.11 17.66
CA ILE A 17 10.08 37.17 19.11
C ILE A 17 8.92 36.41 19.76
N PRO A 18 9.08 35.13 20.13
CA PRO A 18 8.05 34.43 20.88
C PRO A 18 7.81 35.18 22.19
N ASP A 19 6.54 35.42 22.51
CA ASP A 19 6.15 36.09 23.74
C ASP A 19 6.61 35.24 24.94
N ARG A 20 7.69 35.68 25.60
CA ARG A 20 8.35 34.95 26.69
C ARG A 20 7.45 34.78 27.92
N ASN A 21 6.30 35.45 27.95
CA ASN A 21 5.40 35.46 29.10
C ASN A 21 4.25 34.46 29.01
N VAL A 22 4.16 33.67 27.94
CA VAL A 22 3.12 32.66 27.78
C VAL A 22 3.73 31.25 27.75
N SER A 23 3.85 30.65 28.94
CA SER A 23 4.19 29.23 29.06
C SER A 23 2.92 28.40 28.96
N TYR A 24 2.82 27.55 27.95
CA TYR A 24 1.78 26.53 27.87
C TYR A 24 2.39 25.19 28.25
N ASP A 25 1.93 24.60 29.35
CA ASP A 25 2.25 23.22 29.67
C ASP A 25 1.46 22.31 28.73
N ILE A 26 2.17 21.67 27.80
CA ILE A 26 1.61 20.63 26.94
C ILE A 26 1.66 19.32 27.73
N PRO A 27 0.53 18.70 28.11
CA PRO A 27 0.54 17.44 28.84
C PRO A 27 1.11 16.33 27.94
N THR A 28 2.31 15.82 28.23
CA THR A 28 2.96 14.77 27.40
C THR A 28 2.83 13.36 27.98
N ASN A 29 2.03 13.21 29.04
CA ASN A 29 1.92 11.96 29.82
C ASN A 29 1.37 10.78 28.99
N HIS A 30 0.60 11.07 27.94
CA HIS A 30 0.02 10.09 27.03
C HIS A 30 0.92 9.75 25.83
N LEU A 31 2.05 10.46 25.66
CA LEU A 31 2.95 10.25 24.53
C LEU A 31 3.93 9.11 24.82
N THR A 32 4.15 8.27 23.81
CA THR A 32 5.25 7.30 23.79
C THR A 32 6.61 8.02 23.80
N GLN A 33 7.69 7.32 24.18
CA GLN A 33 9.04 7.90 24.16
C GLN A 33 9.43 8.41 22.78
N LYS A 34 9.06 7.69 21.71
CA LYS A 34 9.29 8.11 20.33
C LYS A 34 8.59 9.43 20.01
N GLN A 35 7.32 9.57 20.40
CA GLN A 35 6.56 10.81 20.20
C GLN A 35 7.14 11.99 20.99
N LYS A 36 7.61 11.74 22.22
CA LYS A 36 8.30 12.77 23.03
C LYS A 36 9.58 13.25 22.35
N ASN A 37 10.37 12.33 21.78
CA ASN A 37 11.58 12.69 21.05
C ASN A 37 11.27 13.52 19.79
N ILE A 38 10.25 13.14 19.02
CA ILE A 38 9.80 13.91 17.83
C ILE A 38 9.34 15.31 18.24
N LEU A 39 8.51 15.40 19.29
CA LEU A 39 8.03 16.70 19.79
C LEU A 39 9.20 17.60 20.22
N HIS A 40 10.18 17.03 20.92
CA HIS A 40 11.40 17.74 21.31
C HIS A 40 12.17 18.25 20.09
N GLU A 41 12.37 17.42 19.06
CA GLU A 41 13.04 17.82 17.82
C GLU A 41 12.32 18.96 17.10
N ILE A 42 11.00 18.87 16.94
CA ILE A 42 10.17 19.94 16.34
C ILE A 42 10.29 21.23 17.15
N THR A 43 10.21 21.13 18.48
CA THR A 43 10.29 22.30 19.37
C THR A 43 11.67 22.95 19.31
N MET A 44 12.74 22.15 19.31
CA MET A 44 14.10 22.65 19.17
C MET A 44 14.31 23.34 17.83
N GLU A 45 13.81 22.76 16.74
CA GLU A 45 13.90 23.37 15.43
C GLU A 45 13.12 24.70 15.36
N TRP A 46 11.93 24.73 15.94
CA TRP A 46 11.14 25.96 16.05
C TRP A 46 11.88 27.05 16.84
N LEU A 47 12.49 26.69 17.98
CA LEU A 47 13.20 27.63 18.85
C LEU A 47 14.53 28.12 18.28
N THR A 48 15.19 27.32 17.44
CA THR A 48 16.52 27.63 16.90
C THR A 48 16.50 28.24 15.50
N THR A 49 15.32 28.34 14.86
CA THR A 49 15.19 28.94 13.53
C THR A 49 14.87 30.43 13.66
N PRO A 50 15.70 31.34 13.09
CA PRO A 50 15.63 32.77 13.40
C PRO A 50 14.38 33.46 12.86
N THR A 51 13.79 32.96 11.77
CA THR A 51 12.58 33.52 11.16
C THR A 51 11.58 32.42 10.82
N LEU A 52 10.30 32.78 10.76
CA LEU A 52 9.25 31.86 10.29
C LEU A 52 9.48 31.47 8.83
N ASP A 53 9.96 32.39 8.00
CA ASP A 53 10.24 32.12 6.58
C ASP A 53 11.36 31.08 6.43
N ASP A 54 12.43 31.16 7.24
CA ASP A 54 13.49 30.15 7.25
C ASP A 54 12.97 28.78 7.72
N LEU A 55 12.08 28.76 8.72
CA LEU A 55 11.46 27.52 9.22
C LEU A 55 10.60 26.88 8.13
N LEU A 56 9.73 27.68 7.51
CA LEU A 56 8.88 27.24 6.41
C LEU A 56 9.71 26.80 5.20
N LEU A 57 10.79 27.51 4.85
CA LEU A 57 11.69 27.12 3.77
C LEU A 57 12.43 25.81 4.08
N ARG A 58 12.87 25.59 5.33
CA ARG A 58 13.47 24.32 5.76
C ARG A 58 12.48 23.18 5.67
N TRP A 59 11.24 23.38 6.14
CA TRP A 59 10.18 22.39 6.05
C TRP A 59 9.77 22.12 4.60
N GLU A 60 9.73 23.15 3.76
CA GLU A 60 9.45 23.00 2.33
C GLU A 60 10.60 22.27 1.63
N THR A 61 11.85 22.58 1.97
CA THR A 61 13.05 21.90 1.44
C THR A 61 13.09 20.45 1.88
N ARG A 62 12.81 20.14 3.15
CA ARG A 62 12.65 18.77 3.62
C ARG A 62 11.49 18.09 2.93
N SER A 63 10.33 18.72 2.80
CA SER A 63 9.20 18.17 2.06
C SER A 63 9.56 17.88 0.59
N LYS A 64 10.36 18.74 -0.05
CA LYS A 64 10.91 18.56 -1.40
C LYS A 64 12.01 17.48 -1.46
N GLN A 65 12.81 17.31 -0.41
CA GLN A 65 13.82 16.24 -0.27
C GLN A 65 13.19 14.89 0.11
N THR A 66 12.10 14.87 0.86
CA THR A 66 11.24 13.69 1.07
C THR A 66 10.42 13.37 -0.18
N LYS A 67 10.25 14.37 -1.07
CA LYS A 67 9.90 14.18 -2.48
C LYS A 67 11.13 13.86 -3.36
N GLU A 68 12.28 13.45 -2.79
CA GLU A 68 13.02 12.40 -3.48
C GLU A 68 12.04 11.24 -3.59
N ILE A 69 11.42 11.15 -4.77
CA ILE A 69 10.59 10.05 -5.21
C ILE A 69 11.30 8.80 -4.71
N MET A 70 10.67 8.04 -3.82
CA MET A 70 11.25 6.79 -3.38
C MET A 70 11.73 6.07 -4.62
N ARG A 71 13.02 5.75 -4.69
CA ARG A 71 13.52 4.88 -5.77
C ARG A 71 12.81 3.57 -5.57
N VAL A 72 11.73 3.39 -6.32
CA VAL A 72 10.75 2.32 -6.16
C VAL A 72 11.48 0.97 -6.17
N LYS A 73 12.62 0.82 -6.83
CA LYS A 73 13.39 -0.43 -6.82
C LYS A 73 14.12 -0.76 -5.51
N ARG A 74 14.45 0.20 -4.62
CA ARG A 74 15.31 -0.05 -3.44
C ARG A 74 14.56 -0.25 -2.13
N GLU A 75 13.41 0.38 -1.96
CA GLU A 75 12.67 0.39 -0.68
C GLU A 75 11.22 -0.08 -0.80
N LEU A 76 10.84 -0.63 -1.95
CA LEU A 76 9.49 -1.10 -2.17
C LEU A 76 9.18 -2.29 -1.26
N LYS A 77 8.07 -2.15 -0.55
CA LYS A 77 7.36 -3.25 0.09
C LYS A 77 5.91 -3.18 -0.36
N ILE A 78 5.34 -4.33 -0.65
CA ILE A 78 3.94 -4.49 -1.03
C ILE A 78 3.30 -5.42 0.00
N MET A 79 2.26 -4.95 0.68
CA MET A 79 1.43 -5.80 1.52
C MET A 79 0.24 -6.29 0.70
N LEU A 80 0.00 -7.59 0.70
CA LEU A 80 -1.16 -8.23 0.09
C LEU A 80 -1.98 -8.94 1.17
N LEU A 81 -3.28 -8.69 1.19
CA LEU A 81 -4.22 -9.36 2.08
C LEU A 81 -5.60 -9.45 1.42
N ASN A 82 -6.17 -10.65 1.30
CA ASN A 82 -7.63 -10.76 1.18
C ASN A 82 -8.25 -10.50 2.56
N ILE A 83 -9.00 -9.41 2.67
CA ILE A 83 -9.53 -8.96 3.94
C ILE A 83 -10.95 -9.46 4.24
N SER A 84 -11.67 -10.02 3.26
CA SER A 84 -13.02 -10.59 3.42
C SER A 84 -14.10 -9.65 4.02
N SER A 85 -13.87 -8.32 3.99
CA SER A 85 -14.73 -7.17 4.36
C SER A 85 -13.86 -6.06 4.97
N LEU A 86 -13.79 -4.90 4.31
CA LEU A 86 -13.05 -3.75 4.82
C LEU A 86 -13.74 -3.11 6.03
N SER A 87 -15.06 -2.94 5.98
CA SER A 87 -15.82 -2.24 7.04
C SER A 87 -15.78 -2.97 8.37
N LEU A 88 -15.89 -4.30 8.34
CA LEU A 88 -15.92 -5.11 9.54
C LEU A 88 -14.56 -5.13 10.27
N TYR A 89 -13.44 -5.01 9.54
CA TYR A 89 -12.09 -5.15 10.09
C TYR A 89 -11.30 -3.84 10.08
N LEU A 90 -11.96 -2.73 9.75
CA LEU A 90 -11.29 -1.44 9.66
C LEU A 90 -10.46 -1.13 10.93
N PRO A 91 -10.97 -1.28 12.17
CA PRO A 91 -10.19 -0.98 13.37
C PRO A 91 -8.88 -1.78 13.47
N ASP A 92 -8.93 -3.09 13.19
CA ASP A 92 -7.76 -3.97 13.25
C ASP A 92 -6.73 -3.60 12.18
N ILE A 93 -7.19 -3.23 10.98
CA ILE A 93 -6.31 -2.74 9.90
C ILE A 93 -5.59 -1.47 10.33
N LEU A 94 -6.30 -0.51 10.95
CA LEU A 94 -5.70 0.75 11.36
C LEU A 94 -4.53 0.47 12.30
N VAL A 95 -4.75 -0.36 13.32
CA VAL A 95 -3.72 -0.77 14.29
C VAL A 95 -2.57 -1.53 13.61
N LEU A 96 -2.89 -2.47 12.69
CA LEU A 96 -1.89 -3.24 11.97
C LEU A 96 -0.96 -2.32 11.15
N LEU A 97 -1.55 -1.41 10.37
CA LEU A 97 -0.82 -0.53 9.46
C LEU A 97 -0.05 0.59 10.18
N GLU A 98 -0.48 1.02 11.37
CA GLU A 98 0.29 1.96 12.18
C GLU A 98 1.66 1.41 12.61
N ASN A 99 1.78 0.09 12.69
CA ASN A 99 3.00 -0.60 13.10
C ASN A 99 3.85 -1.10 11.92
N ILE A 100 3.42 -0.86 10.68
CA ILE A 100 4.08 -1.38 9.49
C ILE A 100 4.40 -0.23 8.53
N SER A 101 5.68 -0.12 8.16
CA SER A 101 6.09 0.71 7.03
C SER A 101 5.97 -0.09 5.73
N CYS A 102 4.86 0.10 5.02
CA CYS A 102 4.62 -0.54 3.72
C CYS A 102 4.00 0.47 2.73
N PRO A 103 4.75 0.92 1.72
CA PRO A 103 4.32 2.02 0.87
C PRO A 103 3.27 1.62 -0.17
N ILE A 104 3.04 0.33 -0.42
CA ILE A 104 1.92 -0.14 -1.24
C ILE A 104 1.16 -1.20 -0.46
N ILE A 105 -0.14 -0.98 -0.28
CA ILE A 105 -1.03 -1.89 0.44
C ILE A 105 -2.13 -2.31 -0.50
N VAL A 106 -2.37 -3.61 -0.60
CA VAL A 106 -3.35 -4.22 -1.49
C VAL A 106 -4.32 -5.08 -0.69
N PHE A 107 -5.59 -4.72 -0.76
CA PHE A 107 -6.69 -5.50 -0.22
C PHE A 107 -7.54 -6.10 -1.33
N ASN A 108 -7.76 -7.42 -1.25
CA ASN A 108 -8.84 -8.11 -1.96
C ASN A 108 -10.02 -8.37 -1.02
N GLY A 109 -11.19 -8.70 -1.58
CA GLY A 109 -12.36 -9.06 -0.79
C GLY A 109 -12.82 -7.91 0.11
N THR A 110 -12.79 -6.68 -0.39
CA THR A 110 -13.13 -5.50 0.44
C THR A 110 -14.62 -5.41 0.77
N HIS A 111 -15.48 -6.15 0.06
CA HIS A 111 -16.94 -6.06 0.12
C HIS A 111 -17.42 -4.63 -0.16
N HIS A 112 -16.76 -3.98 -1.14
CA HIS A 112 -16.88 -2.57 -1.53
C HIS A 112 -17.84 -1.72 -0.66
N ASP A 113 -17.25 -0.98 0.28
CA ASP A 113 -17.99 -0.13 1.23
C ASP A 113 -17.41 1.29 1.18
N ASP A 114 -18.17 2.22 0.59
CA ASP A 114 -17.73 3.60 0.39
C ASP A 114 -17.41 4.33 1.69
N GLU A 115 -18.13 4.03 2.78
CA GLU A 115 -17.92 4.69 4.07
C GLU A 115 -16.64 4.18 4.74
N ALA A 116 -16.40 2.87 4.68
CA ALA A 116 -15.16 2.29 5.16
C ALA A 116 -13.95 2.77 4.33
N ILE A 117 -14.08 2.86 3.00
CA ILE A 117 -13.04 3.39 2.11
C ILE A 117 -12.74 4.86 2.45
N LYS A 118 -13.77 5.70 2.64
CA LYS A 118 -13.60 7.10 3.05
C LYS A 118 -12.92 7.22 4.41
N THR A 119 -13.31 6.39 5.37
CA THR A 119 -12.71 6.38 6.71
C THR A 119 -11.24 5.95 6.65
N PHE A 120 -10.92 4.90 5.90
CA PHE A 120 -9.54 4.46 5.64
C PHE A 120 -8.71 5.57 4.99
N SER A 121 -9.24 6.23 3.95
CA SER A 121 -8.56 7.32 3.24
C SER A 121 -8.31 8.54 4.14
N LYS A 122 -9.21 8.83 5.08
CA LYS A 122 -9.04 9.93 6.04
C LYS A 122 -7.96 9.60 7.07
N HIS A 123 -7.92 8.37 7.57
CA HIS A 123 -6.91 7.92 8.53
C HIS A 123 -5.51 7.90 7.90
N PHE A 124 -5.39 7.33 6.69
CA PHE A 124 -4.13 7.21 5.95
C PHE A 124 -4.00 8.28 4.87
N SER A 125 -4.05 9.56 5.28
CA SER A 125 -4.00 10.72 4.37
C SER A 125 -2.71 10.87 3.56
N ASN A 126 -1.65 10.14 3.93
CA ASN A 126 -0.39 10.04 3.20
C ASN A 126 -0.42 9.01 2.05
N TYR A 127 -1.56 8.36 1.80
CA TYR A 127 -1.76 7.44 0.68
C TYR A 127 -2.77 8.01 -0.33
N ASP A 128 -2.52 7.70 -1.59
CA ASP A 128 -3.52 7.78 -2.64
C ASP A 128 -4.26 6.45 -2.72
N ILE A 129 -5.59 6.51 -2.64
CA ILE A 129 -6.45 5.33 -2.54
C ILE A 129 -7.14 5.08 -3.87
N TYR A 130 -7.01 3.84 -4.36
CA TYR A 130 -7.65 3.37 -5.57
C TYR A 130 -8.54 2.18 -5.23
N SER A 131 -9.80 2.23 -5.60
CA SER A 131 -10.75 1.15 -5.40
C SER A 131 -11.40 0.67 -6.69
N GLN A 132 -11.86 -0.58 -6.66
CA GLN A 132 -12.66 -1.20 -7.69
C GLN A 132 -13.75 -2.04 -7.03
N GLU A 133 -14.97 -1.95 -7.55
CA GLU A 133 -16.09 -2.80 -7.14
C GLU A 133 -15.86 -4.27 -7.50
N GLY A 134 -16.54 -5.16 -6.79
CA GLY A 134 -16.49 -6.59 -7.06
C GLY A 134 -17.51 -7.06 -8.10
N THR A 135 -17.32 -8.28 -8.61
CA THR A 135 -18.35 -8.99 -9.39
C THR A 135 -19.55 -9.41 -8.55
N ASN A 136 -19.39 -9.43 -7.21
CA ASN A 136 -20.41 -9.81 -6.24
C ASN A 136 -20.16 -9.06 -4.91
N LYS A 137 -21.07 -9.23 -3.93
CA LYS A 137 -21.01 -8.56 -2.62
C LYS A 137 -19.78 -8.89 -1.76
N PHE A 138 -19.08 -9.98 -2.08
CA PHE A 138 -17.85 -10.40 -1.39
C PHE A 138 -16.58 -9.94 -2.14
N GLY A 139 -16.74 -9.34 -3.31
CA GLY A 139 -15.64 -8.86 -4.13
C GLY A 139 -15.16 -7.47 -3.75
N GLY A 140 -14.35 -6.91 -4.63
CA GLY A 140 -13.80 -5.57 -4.49
C GLY A 140 -12.31 -5.58 -4.15
N ILE A 141 -11.67 -4.49 -4.56
CA ILE A 141 -10.25 -4.24 -4.38
C ILE A 141 -10.07 -2.84 -3.81
N LEU A 142 -9.10 -2.70 -2.91
CA LEU A 142 -8.51 -1.43 -2.54
C LEU A 142 -6.99 -1.55 -2.70
N THR A 143 -6.37 -0.58 -3.36
CA THR A 143 -4.92 -0.42 -3.38
C THR A 143 -4.59 0.99 -2.89
N ALA A 144 -3.83 1.07 -1.81
CA ALA A 144 -3.31 2.30 -1.26
C ALA A 144 -1.84 2.43 -1.63
N VAL A 145 -1.45 3.57 -2.21
CA VAL A 145 -0.08 3.87 -2.62
C VAL A 145 0.40 5.11 -1.89
N HIS A 146 1.52 5.03 -1.19
CA HIS A 146 2.08 6.15 -0.45
C HIS A 146 2.39 7.31 -1.42
N ARG A 147 2.05 8.55 -1.03
CA ARG A 147 2.16 9.74 -1.89
C ARG A 147 3.59 10.11 -2.32
N SER A 148 4.60 9.50 -1.74
CA SER A 148 5.99 9.62 -2.22
C SER A 148 6.27 8.80 -3.47
N ILE A 149 5.34 7.93 -3.89
CA ILE A 149 5.43 7.13 -5.10
C ILE A 149 4.54 7.74 -6.19
N THR A 150 5.10 8.01 -7.36
CA THR A 150 4.31 8.39 -8.53
C THR A 150 3.42 7.23 -8.97
N VAL A 151 2.13 7.49 -9.11
CA VAL A 151 1.14 6.48 -9.49
C VAL A 151 0.11 7.05 -10.45
N GLN A 152 -0.31 6.23 -11.43
CA GLN A 152 -1.37 6.56 -12.35
C GLN A 152 -2.28 5.35 -12.58
N ARG A 153 -3.60 5.54 -12.45
CA ARG A 153 -4.57 4.48 -12.81
C ARG A 153 -4.55 4.24 -14.32
N VAL A 154 -4.58 2.98 -14.73
CA VAL A 154 -4.63 2.61 -16.14
C VAL A 154 -6.07 2.69 -16.64
N ASN A 155 -6.39 3.74 -17.40
CA ASN A 155 -7.75 4.04 -17.88
C ASN A 155 -8.41 2.88 -18.64
N ALA A 156 -7.65 2.11 -19.42
CA ALA A 156 -8.16 0.98 -20.21
C ALA A 156 -8.84 -0.10 -19.34
N PHE A 157 -8.49 -0.19 -18.05
CA PHE A 157 -8.99 -1.21 -17.13
C PHE A 157 -9.79 -0.62 -15.96
N GLN A 158 -10.16 0.67 -16.01
CA GLN A 158 -10.76 1.39 -14.88
C GLN A 158 -12.15 0.88 -14.46
N LYS A 159 -12.88 0.22 -15.36
CA LYS A 159 -14.27 -0.23 -15.12
C LYS A 159 -14.42 -1.74 -14.99
N ILE A 160 -13.32 -2.48 -14.83
CA ILE A 160 -13.39 -3.93 -14.73
C ILE A 160 -13.58 -4.34 -13.27
N PRO A 161 -14.69 -5.00 -12.90
CA PRO A 161 -14.89 -5.48 -11.54
C PRO A 161 -13.77 -6.44 -11.12
N ASN A 162 -13.39 -6.40 -9.84
CA ASN A 162 -12.32 -7.23 -9.28
C ASN A 162 -10.96 -7.13 -10.01
N VAL A 163 -10.71 -6.07 -10.78
CA VAL A 163 -9.39 -5.82 -11.39
C VAL A 163 -9.04 -4.35 -11.28
N LEU A 164 -7.84 -4.06 -10.77
CA LEU A 164 -7.31 -2.70 -10.69
C LEU A 164 -5.90 -2.69 -11.27
N ALA A 165 -5.61 -1.79 -12.21
CA ALA A 165 -4.28 -1.64 -12.78
C ALA A 165 -3.75 -0.23 -12.56
N LEU A 166 -2.54 -0.14 -12.01
CA LEU A 166 -1.83 1.10 -11.70
C LEU A 166 -0.44 1.05 -12.35
N ASP A 167 -0.05 2.13 -13.02
CA ASP A 167 1.34 2.38 -13.38
C ASP A 167 2.05 3.00 -12.16
N ILE A 168 3.14 2.39 -11.70
CA ILE A 168 3.90 2.74 -10.50
C ILE A 168 5.30 3.22 -10.89
N GLY A 169 5.78 4.30 -10.26
CA GLY A 169 7.12 4.84 -10.44
C GLY A 169 7.24 5.81 -11.63
N THR A 170 8.48 6.21 -11.92
CA THR A 170 8.83 7.14 -13.01
C THR A 170 9.94 6.56 -13.88
N SER A 171 9.95 6.95 -15.17
CA SER A 171 11.00 6.66 -16.15
C SER A 171 11.58 5.23 -16.08
N HIS A 172 12.75 5.05 -15.45
CA HIS A 172 13.53 3.82 -15.44
C HIS A 172 13.06 2.77 -14.40
N ASP A 173 12.29 3.19 -13.40
CA ASP A 173 11.75 2.31 -12.35
C ASP A 173 10.25 2.04 -12.54
N LYS A 174 9.71 2.39 -13.72
CA LYS A 174 8.29 2.24 -14.02
C LYS A 174 7.90 0.77 -14.22
N PHE A 175 6.93 0.32 -13.46
CA PHE A 175 6.28 -0.98 -13.65
C PHE A 175 4.76 -0.83 -13.54
N GLN A 176 4.02 -1.84 -13.96
CA GLN A 176 2.56 -1.89 -13.80
C GLN A 176 2.21 -2.86 -12.68
N LEU A 177 1.43 -2.40 -11.71
CA LEU A 177 0.83 -3.23 -10.68
C LEU A 177 -0.62 -3.51 -11.06
N ALA A 178 -0.95 -4.78 -11.33
CA ALA A 178 -2.30 -5.23 -11.56
C ALA A 178 -2.76 -6.07 -10.38
N THR A 179 -3.84 -5.66 -9.72
CA THR A 179 -4.49 -6.41 -8.65
C THR A 179 -5.71 -7.12 -9.21
N CYS A 180 -5.88 -8.40 -8.87
CA CYS A 180 -7.09 -9.16 -9.20
C CYS A 180 -7.65 -9.88 -7.97
N TYR A 181 -8.96 -9.95 -7.86
CA TYR A 181 -9.64 -10.90 -6.98
C TYR A 181 -10.44 -11.88 -7.83
N SER A 182 -10.15 -13.18 -7.72
CA SER A 182 -10.93 -14.23 -8.37
C SER A 182 -11.64 -15.07 -7.30
N PRO A 183 -12.95 -14.83 -7.07
CA PRO A 183 -13.75 -15.64 -6.16
C PRO A 183 -13.65 -17.14 -6.47
N PRO A 184 -13.82 -18.05 -5.49
CA PRO A 184 -13.63 -19.48 -5.67
C PRO A 184 -14.39 -20.09 -6.85
N ASN A 185 -15.63 -19.62 -7.07
CA ASN A 185 -16.55 -20.16 -8.08
C ASN A 185 -16.53 -19.39 -9.41
N GLU A 186 -15.67 -18.38 -9.56
CA GLU A 186 -15.54 -17.61 -10.78
C GLU A 186 -14.31 -18.04 -11.58
N SER A 187 -14.42 -17.99 -12.92
CA SER A 187 -13.28 -18.27 -13.80
C SER A 187 -12.25 -17.14 -13.73
N LEU A 188 -10.98 -17.48 -13.96
CA LEU A 188 -9.92 -16.49 -14.08
C LEU A 188 -10.10 -15.68 -15.38
N PRO A 189 -9.99 -14.34 -15.36
CA PRO A 189 -10.14 -13.51 -16.54
C PRO A 189 -8.86 -13.49 -17.39
N LEU A 190 -8.40 -14.65 -17.86
CA LEU A 190 -7.10 -14.82 -18.51
C LEU A 190 -6.95 -13.98 -19.80
N ALA A 191 -8.03 -13.81 -20.57
CA ALA A 191 -8.02 -12.94 -21.75
C ALA A 191 -7.75 -11.46 -21.39
N LEU A 192 -8.20 -11.02 -20.22
CA LEU A 192 -7.90 -9.70 -19.70
C LEU A 192 -6.48 -9.63 -19.15
N PHE A 193 -6.02 -10.67 -18.44
CA PHE A 193 -4.62 -10.72 -17.99
C PHE A 193 -3.66 -10.62 -19.17
N GLU A 194 -3.98 -11.29 -20.28
CA GLU A 194 -3.24 -11.19 -21.55
C GLU A 194 -3.16 -9.74 -22.07
N GLN A 195 -4.27 -9.00 -22.03
CA GLN A 195 -4.30 -7.59 -22.43
C GLN A 195 -3.45 -6.72 -21.50
N ILE A 196 -3.53 -6.96 -20.18
CA ILE A 196 -2.77 -6.26 -19.15
C ILE A 196 -1.26 -6.44 -19.37
N ILE A 197 -0.78 -7.68 -19.54
CA ILE A 197 0.66 -7.95 -19.72
C ILE A 197 1.16 -7.59 -21.13
N LYS A 198 0.29 -7.56 -22.14
CA LYS A 198 0.63 -7.03 -23.47
C LYS A 198 0.83 -5.53 -23.45
N ARG A 199 0.02 -4.80 -22.67
CA ARG A 199 0.17 -3.35 -22.49
C ARG A 199 1.52 -3.01 -21.86
N ASN A 200 1.92 -3.73 -20.81
CA ASN A 200 3.18 -3.49 -20.13
C ASN A 200 3.86 -4.82 -19.79
N LYS A 201 5.03 -5.06 -20.39
CA LYS A 201 5.83 -6.26 -20.13
C LYS A 201 6.41 -6.31 -18.72
N ASN A 202 6.56 -5.17 -18.06
CA ASN A 202 6.95 -5.07 -16.65
C ASN A 202 5.70 -5.03 -15.76
N THR A 203 4.79 -5.99 -15.93
CA THR A 203 3.59 -6.11 -15.10
C THR A 203 3.81 -7.09 -13.96
N ILE A 204 3.54 -6.66 -12.73
CA ILE A 204 3.32 -7.52 -11.58
C ILE A 204 1.81 -7.69 -11.43
N LEU A 205 1.32 -8.92 -11.54
CA LEU A 205 -0.08 -9.27 -11.32
C LEU A 205 -0.20 -9.96 -9.97
N LEU A 206 -1.02 -9.46 -9.05
CA LEU A 206 -1.15 -10.03 -7.71
C LEU A 206 -2.58 -10.01 -7.17
N GLY A 207 -2.82 -10.78 -6.12
CA GLY A 207 -4.10 -10.83 -5.41
C GLY A 207 -4.54 -12.25 -5.05
N ASP A 208 -5.77 -12.44 -4.61
CA ASP A 208 -6.33 -13.76 -4.34
C ASP A 208 -6.94 -14.39 -5.61
N PHE A 209 -6.28 -15.45 -6.11
CA PHE A 209 -6.70 -16.18 -7.31
C PHE A 209 -7.58 -17.38 -6.98
N ASN A 210 -7.68 -17.79 -5.72
CA ASN A 210 -8.29 -19.04 -5.29
C ASN A 210 -7.81 -20.27 -6.12
N ALA A 211 -6.54 -20.25 -6.56
CA ALA A 211 -5.94 -21.29 -7.39
C ALA A 211 -4.86 -22.04 -6.61
N LYS A 212 -5.08 -23.34 -6.39
CA LYS A 212 -4.21 -24.20 -5.56
C LYS A 212 -3.44 -25.16 -6.46
N GLN A 213 -2.10 -25.16 -6.36
CA GLN A 213 -1.21 -25.99 -7.18
C GLN A 213 -0.10 -26.58 -6.36
N GLN A 214 0.30 -27.82 -6.63
CA GLN A 214 1.37 -28.44 -5.84
C GLN A 214 2.75 -27.79 -6.03
N SER A 215 3.07 -27.22 -7.21
CA SER A 215 4.39 -26.62 -7.46
C SER A 215 4.60 -25.25 -6.81
N TRP A 216 3.55 -24.58 -6.31
CA TRP A 216 3.68 -23.33 -5.56
C TRP A 216 2.95 -23.30 -4.22
N SER A 217 2.08 -24.25 -3.94
CA SER A 217 1.31 -24.36 -2.70
C SER A 217 1.50 -25.76 -2.10
N LYS A 218 1.51 -25.87 -0.78
CA LYS A 218 1.57 -27.16 -0.07
C LYS A 218 0.21 -27.86 0.03
N SER A 219 -0.66 -27.70 -0.97
CA SER A 219 -2.05 -28.17 -0.94
C SER A 219 -2.47 -28.85 -2.24
N ASN A 220 -3.58 -29.62 -2.19
CA ASN A 220 -4.11 -30.33 -3.34
C ASN A 220 -4.60 -29.39 -4.45
N GLU A 221 -4.43 -29.84 -5.68
CA GLU A 221 -4.76 -29.04 -6.87
C GLU A 221 -6.27 -28.84 -7.05
N ASN A 222 -6.67 -27.70 -7.60
CA ASN A 222 -8.05 -27.46 -8.06
C ASN A 222 -8.12 -27.20 -9.58
N GLN A 223 -9.30 -27.38 -10.19
CA GLN A 223 -9.44 -27.24 -11.66
C GLN A 223 -8.98 -25.87 -12.19
N LYS A 224 -9.23 -24.80 -11.42
CA LYS A 224 -8.82 -23.43 -11.76
C LYS A 224 -7.31 -23.32 -12.01
N VAL A 225 -6.53 -24.15 -11.33
CA VAL A 225 -5.07 -24.10 -11.39
C VAL A 225 -4.49 -24.50 -12.73
N ARG A 226 -5.08 -25.49 -13.40
CA ARG A 226 -4.53 -26.04 -14.63
C ARG A 226 -4.51 -24.98 -15.73
N VAL A 227 -5.56 -24.18 -15.80
CA VAL A 227 -5.68 -23.09 -16.78
C VAL A 227 -4.69 -21.98 -16.45
N LEU A 228 -4.54 -21.62 -15.16
CA LEU A 228 -3.55 -20.63 -14.73
C LEU A 228 -2.12 -21.07 -15.01
N PHE A 229 -1.77 -22.32 -14.67
CA PHE A 229 -0.43 -22.88 -14.87
C PHE A 229 -0.01 -22.84 -16.35
N ASN A 230 -0.92 -23.24 -17.24
CA ASN A 230 -0.68 -23.19 -18.68
C ASN A 230 -0.51 -21.75 -19.17
N TRP A 231 -1.35 -20.82 -18.69
CA TRP A 231 -1.27 -19.41 -19.06
C TRP A 231 0.03 -18.75 -18.58
N LEU A 232 0.48 -19.06 -17.35
CA LEU A 232 1.77 -18.59 -16.81
C LEU A 232 2.94 -19.07 -17.68
N SER A 233 2.94 -20.37 -18.02
CA SER A 233 3.98 -20.99 -18.85
C SER A 233 4.03 -20.35 -20.24
N ALA A 234 2.87 -20.14 -20.88
CA ALA A 234 2.78 -19.51 -22.20
C ALA A 234 3.27 -18.05 -22.22
N ASN A 235 3.21 -17.36 -21.08
CA ASN A 235 3.54 -15.95 -20.95
C ASN A 235 4.88 -15.67 -20.25
N SER A 236 5.69 -16.70 -19.96
CA SER A 236 6.97 -16.58 -19.25
C SER A 236 6.84 -15.86 -17.88
N LEU A 237 5.72 -16.08 -17.20
CA LEU A 237 5.45 -15.57 -15.86
C LEU A 237 5.76 -16.64 -14.82
N MET A 238 6.21 -16.20 -13.64
CA MET A 238 6.43 -17.07 -12.49
C MET A 238 5.59 -16.63 -11.30
N VAL A 239 5.20 -17.61 -10.48
CA VAL A 239 4.73 -17.34 -9.12
C VAL A 239 5.94 -16.98 -8.28
N VAL A 240 5.93 -15.81 -7.65
CA VAL A 240 7.06 -15.27 -6.88
C VAL A 240 7.03 -15.78 -5.44
N ASN A 241 5.86 -15.85 -4.82
CA ASN A 241 5.68 -16.24 -3.41
C ASN A 241 5.45 -17.75 -3.22
N LYS A 242 6.17 -18.60 -3.98
CA LYS A 242 6.02 -20.05 -3.88
C LYS A 242 6.30 -20.55 -2.47
N GLY A 243 5.41 -21.40 -1.94
CA GLY A 243 5.55 -22.00 -0.62
C GLY A 243 5.25 -21.06 0.56
N VAL A 244 4.90 -19.80 0.30
CA VAL A 244 4.46 -18.84 1.33
C VAL A 244 3.00 -19.13 1.65
N SER A 245 2.69 -19.59 2.86
CA SER A 245 1.30 -19.85 3.25
C SER A 245 0.53 -18.53 3.34
N THR A 246 -0.58 -18.43 2.61
CA THR A 246 -1.43 -17.23 2.61
C THR A 246 -2.82 -17.50 3.14
N SER A 247 -3.19 -18.78 3.31
CA SER A 247 -4.43 -19.18 3.97
C SER A 247 -4.18 -19.62 5.42
N THR A 248 -5.14 -19.36 6.31
CA THR A 248 -5.13 -19.91 7.68
C THR A 248 -5.84 -21.27 7.78
N ARG A 249 -6.68 -21.61 6.78
CA ARG A 249 -7.43 -22.88 6.73
C ARG A 249 -6.57 -24.06 6.30
N SER A 250 -5.41 -23.78 5.70
CA SER A 250 -4.49 -24.78 5.16
C SER A 250 -3.14 -24.14 4.89
N SER A 251 -2.11 -24.92 4.61
CA SER A 251 -0.80 -24.46 4.15
C SER A 251 -0.78 -23.93 2.70
N ALA A 252 -1.94 -23.47 2.21
CA ALA A 252 -2.13 -23.10 0.81
C ALA A 252 -1.61 -21.69 0.50
N THR A 253 -1.07 -21.54 -0.70
CA THR A 253 -0.70 -20.26 -1.32
C THR A 253 -1.74 -19.96 -2.40
N ILE A 254 -2.71 -19.10 -2.08
CA ILE A 254 -3.82 -18.73 -2.98
C ILE A 254 -3.83 -17.23 -3.32
N ASP A 255 -3.24 -16.43 -2.44
CA ASP A 255 -2.87 -15.05 -2.71
C ASP A 255 -1.53 -15.11 -3.45
N LEU A 256 -1.56 -14.89 -4.77
CA LEU A 256 -0.40 -15.08 -5.63
C LEU A 256 0.20 -13.74 -6.03
N ILE A 257 1.52 -13.74 -6.19
CA ILE A 257 2.26 -12.67 -6.85
C ILE A 257 2.86 -13.28 -8.10
N LEU A 258 2.48 -12.78 -9.26
CA LEU A 258 2.85 -13.24 -10.58
C LEU A 258 3.68 -12.15 -11.27
N ALA A 259 4.87 -12.49 -11.74
CA ALA A 259 5.75 -11.53 -12.39
C ALA A 259 6.58 -12.18 -13.51
N PRO A 260 7.05 -11.40 -14.49
CA PRO A 260 8.05 -11.84 -15.45
C PRO A 260 9.34 -12.28 -14.75
N ALA A 261 9.91 -13.41 -15.17
CA ALA A 261 11.15 -13.93 -14.56
C ALA A 261 12.36 -12.98 -14.71
N ASN A 262 12.34 -12.10 -15.71
CA ASN A 262 13.37 -11.08 -15.91
C ASN A 262 13.17 -9.81 -15.07
N LEU A 263 12.02 -9.64 -14.41
CA LEU A 263 11.73 -8.44 -13.60
C LEU A 263 12.18 -8.59 -12.15
N ILE A 264 12.11 -9.81 -11.60
CA ILE A 264 12.31 -10.07 -10.16
C ILE A 264 13.61 -10.84 -9.93
N GLU A 265 14.40 -10.43 -8.94
CA GLU A 265 15.55 -11.20 -8.46
C GLU A 265 15.15 -12.23 -7.40
N THR A 266 15.92 -13.30 -7.32
CA THR A 266 15.75 -14.39 -6.35
C THR A 266 15.94 -13.94 -4.90
N SER A 267 16.57 -12.79 -4.66
CA SER A 267 16.80 -12.21 -3.33
C SER A 267 15.58 -11.53 -2.71
N SER A 268 14.43 -11.53 -3.39
CA SER A 268 13.18 -11.01 -2.83
C SER A 268 12.81 -11.71 -1.52
N SER A 269 12.30 -10.97 -0.54
CA SER A 269 11.94 -11.51 0.78
C SER A 269 10.45 -11.40 1.07
N PHE A 270 9.96 -12.31 1.91
CA PHE A 270 8.57 -12.39 2.32
C PHE A 270 8.47 -12.42 3.84
N SER A 271 7.49 -11.70 4.37
CA SER A 271 7.07 -11.79 5.77
C SER A 271 5.57 -12.10 5.81
N VAL A 272 5.20 -13.16 6.53
CA VAL A 272 3.79 -13.52 6.77
C VAL A 272 3.42 -13.03 8.15
N LEU A 273 2.44 -12.15 8.23
CA LEU A 273 2.00 -11.57 9.50
C LEU A 273 0.96 -12.48 10.17
N PRO A 274 0.76 -12.34 11.49
CA PRO A 274 -0.31 -13.01 12.19
C PRO A 274 -1.68 -12.73 11.54
N SER A 275 -2.55 -13.73 11.57
CA SER A 275 -3.93 -13.56 11.10
C SER A 275 -4.69 -12.60 12.01
N MET A 276 -5.50 -11.72 11.42
CA MET A 276 -6.48 -10.89 12.12
C MET A 276 -7.80 -11.67 12.33
N GLY A 277 -7.71 -12.96 12.67
CA GLY A 277 -8.88 -13.84 12.85
C GLY A 277 -9.60 -14.26 11.56
N ARG A 278 -8.92 -14.21 10.41
CA ARG A 278 -9.46 -14.48 9.07
C ARG A 278 -8.91 -15.77 8.46
N ASP A 279 -9.46 -16.14 7.30
CA ASP A 279 -9.01 -17.26 6.46
C ASP A 279 -7.76 -16.98 5.62
N HIS A 280 -7.23 -15.74 5.68
CA HIS A 280 -6.00 -15.31 5.00
C HIS A 280 -5.01 -14.65 5.98
N PHE A 281 -3.72 -14.82 5.68
CA PHE A 281 -2.62 -14.12 6.34
C PHE A 281 -2.21 -12.90 5.52
N PRO A 282 -1.93 -11.74 6.15
CA PRO A 282 -1.28 -10.64 5.45
C PRO A 282 0.14 -11.04 5.05
N VAL A 283 0.51 -10.79 3.80
CA VAL A 283 1.85 -11.07 3.27
C VAL A 283 2.51 -9.77 2.87
N ILE A 284 3.66 -9.46 3.46
CA ILE A 284 4.54 -8.38 3.01
C ILE A 284 5.59 -8.99 2.10
N TRP A 285 5.67 -8.49 0.88
CA TRP A 285 6.71 -8.78 -0.09
C TRP A 285 7.63 -7.59 -0.25
N ALA A 286 8.93 -7.79 -0.05
CA ALA A 286 9.97 -6.82 -0.37
C ALA A 286 10.70 -7.30 -1.63
N PRO A 287 10.25 -6.88 -2.83
CA PRO A 287 10.88 -7.26 -4.08
C PRO A 287 12.28 -6.67 -4.23
N THR A 288 13.16 -7.44 -4.87
CA THR A 288 14.33 -6.88 -5.54
C THR A 288 14.04 -6.87 -7.04
N ILE A 289 13.80 -5.68 -7.60
CA ILE A 289 13.42 -5.49 -9.01
C ILE A 289 14.68 -5.14 -9.82
N LYS A 290 14.91 -5.87 -10.92
CA LYS A 290 16.03 -5.64 -11.85
C LYS A 290 15.88 -4.31 -12.62
#